data_AF-A0A2T1DKA9-F1
#
_entry.id   AF-A0A2T1DKA9-F1
#
_cell.length_a   1.000
_cell.length_b   1.000
_cell.length_c   1.000
_cell.angle_alpha   90.00
_cell.angle_beta   90.00
_cell.angle_gamma   90.00
#
_symmetry.space_group_name_H-M   'P 1'
#
loop_
_entity.id
_entity.type
_entity.pdbx_description
1 polymer ?
#
loop_
_entity_poly.entity_id
_entity_poly.type
_entity_poly.pdbx_seq_one_letter_code
_entity_poly.pdbx_strand_id
1 'polypeptide(L)' 'MEAQELKELIQQSVRETIHEVLREERLALCLALIPRVSEKEMQEIRGQFGSPSDYDKSEFVNMTDWVRNGTDLQ' A
#
# COMPACT_ATOMS: atom_id res chain seq x y z
N MET A 1 26.31 -16.37 -23.94
CA MET A 1 25.24 -15.37 -23.80
C MET A 1 25.60 -14.19 -24.65
N GLU A 2 24.74 -13.86 -25.59
CA GLU A 2 24.86 -12.64 -26.36
C GLU A 2 24.58 -11.43 -25.46
N ALA A 3 25.15 -10.26 -25.78
CA ALA A 3 25.00 -9.06 -24.95
C ALA A 3 23.52 -8.65 -24.76
N GLN A 4 22.67 -8.98 -25.72
CA GLN A 4 21.23 -8.74 -25.66
C GLN A 4 20.53 -9.65 -24.65
N GLU A 5 20.84 -10.95 -24.64
CA GLU A 5 20.29 -11.91 -23.68
C GLU A 5 20.65 -11.54 -22.23
N LEU A 6 21.89 -11.07 -22.01
CA LEU A 6 22.33 -10.60 -20.69
C LEU A 6 21.54 -9.36 -20.24
N LYS A 7 21.29 -8.42 -21.15
CA LYS A 7 20.52 -7.21 -20.85
C LYS A 7 19.08 -7.55 -20.47
N GLU A 8 18.45 -8.46 -21.20
CA GLU A 8 17.09 -8.92 -20.93
C GLU A 8 16.99 -9.62 -19.58
N LEU A 9 17.94 -10.51 -19.28
CA LEU A 9 18.02 -11.18 -17.99
C LEU A 9 18.14 -10.19 -16.83
N ILE A 10 19.04 -9.20 -16.94
CA ILE A 10 19.22 -8.17 -15.90
C ILE A 10 17.93 -7.37 -15.71
N GLN A 11 17.26 -6.97 -16.80
CA GLN A 11 16.02 -6.20 -16.71
C GLN A 11 14.91 -7.01 -16.02
N GLN A 12 14.80 -8.29 -16.34
CA GLN A 12 13.81 -9.17 -15.73
C GLN A 12 14.11 -9.39 -14.24
N SER A 13 15.35 -9.71 -13.88
CA SER A 13 15.75 -9.89 -12.48
C SER A 13 15.53 -8.63 -11.65
N VAL A 14 15.90 -7.46 -12.17
CA VAL A 14 15.67 -6.18 -11.46
C VAL A 14 14.17 -5.93 -11.26
N ARG A 15 13.35 -6.18 -12.28
CA ARG A 15 11.89 -6.04 -12.17
C ARG A 15 11.31 -6.95 -11.10
N GLU A 16 11.71 -8.22 -11.09
CA GLU A 16 11.25 -9.21 -10.12
C GLU A 16 11.65 -8.82 -8.69
N THR A 17 12.91 -8.45 -8.47
CA THR A 17 13.39 -8.00 -7.16
C THR A 17 12.65 -6.76 -6.67
N ILE A 18 12.42 -5.77 -7.54
CA ILE A 18 11.66 -4.57 -7.17
C ILE A 18 10.22 -4.93 -6.79
N HIS A 19 9.57 -5.80 -7.57
CA HIS A 19 8.21 -6.26 -7.26
C HIS A 19 8.14 -7.00 -5.92
N GLU A 20 9.12 -7.85 -5.63
CA GLU A 20 9.19 -8.59 -4.36
C GLU A 20 9.38 -7.65 -3.18
N VAL A 21 10.37 -6.76 -3.22
CA VAL A 21 10.61 -5.76 -2.16
C VAL A 21 9.39 -4.88 -1.95
N LEU A 22 8.75 -4.40 -3.03
CA LEU A 22 7.55 -3.58 -2.91
C LEU A 22 6.37 -4.36 -2.30
N ARG A 23 6.27 -5.67 -2.56
CA ARG A 23 5.22 -6.51 -1.98
C ARG A 23 5.44 -6.73 -0.48
N GLU A 24 6.68 -6.98 -0.09
CA GLU A 24 7.07 -7.18 1.32
C GLU A 24 6.93 -5.89 2.13
N GLU A 25 7.44 -4.78 1.60
CA GLU A 25 7.50 -3.50 2.29
C GLU A 25 6.24 -2.63 2.06
N ARG A 26 5.25 -3.11 1.31
CA ARG A 26 4.06 -2.32 0.92
C ARG A 26 3.39 -1.64 2.11
N LEU A 27 3.15 -2.39 3.18
CA LEU A 27 2.46 -1.86 4.36
C LEU A 27 3.31 -0.78 5.03
N ALA A 28 4.61 -1.02 5.18
CA ALA A 28 5.53 -0.05 5.77
C ALA A 28 5.59 1.23 4.92
N LEU A 29 5.63 1.10 3.59
CA LEU A 29 5.57 2.23 2.67
C LEU A 29 4.24 2.98 2.79
N CYS A 30 3.09 2.30 2.78
CA CYS A 30 1.79 2.93 2.97
C CYS A 30 1.74 3.74 4.27
N LEU A 31 2.22 3.17 5.38
CA LEU A 31 2.29 3.86 6.67
C LEU A 31 3.23 5.06 6.65
N ALA A 32 4.37 4.96 5.95
CA ALA A 32 5.32 6.06 5.81
C ALA A 32 4.76 7.22 4.96
N LEU A 33 3.87 6.93 4.02
CA LEU A 33 3.23 7.91 3.16
C LEU A 33 2.02 8.60 3.80
N ILE A 34 1.49 8.09 4.93
CA ILE A 34 0.41 8.75 5.66
C ILE A 34 0.94 10.05 6.28
N PRO A 35 0.35 11.22 5.94
CA PRO A 35 0.77 12.49 6.52
C PRO A 35 0.63 12.47 8.04
N ARG A 36 1.68 12.94 8.72
CA ARG A 36 1.59 13.21 10.15
C ARG A 36 0.79 14.50 10.35
N VAL A 37 -0.16 14.43 11.25
CA VAL A 37 -1.02 15.54 11.63
C VAL A 37 -0.89 15.79 13.12
N SER A 38 -0.99 17.05 13.51
CA SER A 38 -1.04 17.46 14.90
C SER A 38 -2.35 17.01 15.55
N GLU A 39 -2.39 17.00 16.89
CA GLU A 39 -3.63 16.69 17.61
C GLU A 39 -4.76 17.66 17.23
N LYS A 40 -4.44 18.95 17.04
CA LYS A 40 -5.44 19.94 16.61
C LYS A 40 -6.06 19.57 15.26
N GLU A 41 -5.24 19.25 14.26
CA GLU A 41 -5.71 18.85 12.94
C GLU A 41 -6.53 17.54 13.02
N MET A 42 -6.12 16.58 13.85
CA MET A 42 -6.92 15.37 14.08
C MET A 42 -8.29 15.65 14.70
N GLN A 43 -8.39 16.59 15.64
CA GLN A 43 -9.66 17.00 16.21
C GLN A 43 -10.56 17.69 15.18
N GLU A 44 -9.99 18.52 14.29
CA GLU A 44 -10.73 19.12 13.17
C GLU A 44 -11.24 18.05 12.20
N ILE A 45 -10.43 17.05 11.87
CA ILE A 45 -10.82 15.91 11.02
C ILE A 45 -11.98 15.13 11.69
N ARG A 46 -11.84 14.76 12.96
CA ARG A 46 -12.90 14.05 13.71
C ARG A 46 -14.17 14.88 13.83
N GLY A 47 -14.07 16.19 13.96
CA GLY A 47 -15.24 17.08 13.98
C GLY A 47 -15.99 17.12 12.65
N GLN A 48 -15.28 16.99 11.52
CA GLN A 48 -15.88 17.01 10.18
C GLN A 48 -16.40 15.65 9.72
N PHE A 49 -15.67 14.58 10.03
CA PHE A 49 -15.92 13.24 9.48
C PHE A 49 -16.34 12.21 10.54
N GLY A 50 -16.37 12.57 11.82
CA GLY A 50 -16.65 11.66 12.91
C GLY A 50 -15.53 10.65 13.17
N SER A 51 -15.86 9.62 13.93
CA SER A 51 -15.03 8.45 14.18
C SER A 51 -15.50 7.28 13.30
N PRO A 52 -14.62 6.35 12.89
CA PRO A 52 -15.04 5.12 12.20
C PRO A 52 -16.11 4.31 12.96
N SER A 53 -16.19 4.45 14.28
CA SER A 53 -17.24 3.84 15.12
C SER A 53 -18.65 4.36 14.85
N ASP A 54 -18.77 5.51 14.20
CA ASP A 54 -20.04 6.21 13.99
C ASP A 54 -20.78 5.70 12.72
N TYR A 55 -20.13 4.84 11.94
CA TYR A 55 -20.63 4.28 10.68
C TYR A 55 -21.02 2.81 10.82
N ASP A 56 -21.96 2.34 10.00
CA ASP A 56 -22.35 0.93 10.00
C ASP A 56 -21.21 0.06 9.45
N LYS A 57 -20.92 -1.04 10.15
CA LYS A 57 -19.92 -2.03 9.73
C LYS A 57 -20.18 -2.59 8.34
N SER A 58 -21.44 -2.64 7.88
CA SER A 58 -21.76 -3.11 6.52
C SER A 58 -21.27 -2.18 5.41
N GLU A 59 -20.97 -0.92 5.72
CA GLU A 59 -20.44 0.05 4.77
C GLU A 59 -18.91 -0.09 4.59
N PHE A 60 -18.24 -0.85 5.46
CA PHE A 60 -16.80 -1.04 5.40
C PHE A 60 -16.43 -2.21 4.48
N VAL A 61 -15.42 -1.98 3.64
CA VAL A 61 -14.79 -3.03 2.83
C VAL A 61 -13.56 -3.55 3.57
N ASN A 62 -13.47 -4.87 3.75
CA ASN A 62 -12.28 -5.48 4.33
C ASN A 62 -11.11 -5.42 3.34
N MET A 63 -10.12 -4.56 3.62
CA MET A 63 -8.92 -4.39 2.80
C MET A 63 -7.75 -5.30 3.19
N THR A 64 -7.93 -6.25 4.13
CA THR A 64 -6.83 -7.12 4.60
C THR A 64 -6.19 -7.90 3.46
N ASP A 65 -7.01 -8.41 2.53
CA ASP A 65 -6.51 -9.16 1.38
C ASP A 65 -5.83 -8.25 0.36
N TRP A 66 -6.25 -7.00 0.23
CA TRP A 66 -5.55 -5.99 -0.57
C TRP A 66 -4.17 -5.67 0.01
N VAL A 67 -4.05 -5.54 1.34
CA VAL A 67 -2.75 -5.32 2.01
C VAL A 67 -1.84 -6.54 1.89
N ARG A 68 -2.37 -7.76 1.74
CA ARG A 68 -1.59 -9.00 1.59
C ARG A 68 -1.22 -9.31 0.14
N ASN A 69 -2.14 -9.08 -0.80
CA ASN A 69 -2.04 -9.56 -2.18
C ASN A 69 -1.96 -8.43 -3.22
N GLY A 70 -2.25 -7.17 -2.86
CA GLY A 70 -2.25 -6.03 -3.79
C GLY A 70 -3.51 -5.98 -4.65
N THR A 71 -3.40 -5.39 -5.84
CA THR A 71 -4.49 -5.27 -6.83
C THR A 71 -4.85 -6.57 -7.54
N ASP A 72 -4.24 -7.70 -7.17
CA ASP A 72 -4.67 -9.04 -7.59
C ASP A 72 -5.93 -9.43 -6.81
N LEU A 73 -7.01 -8.66 -6.97
CA LEU A 73 -8.37 -9.04 -6.63
C LEU A 73 -8.94 -9.76 -7.86
N GLN A 74 -8.89 -11.09 -7.85
CA GLN A 74 -9.71 -11.93 -8.73
C GLN A 74 -11.12 -12.05 -8.18
#